data_AF-A0A3S3YE46-F1
#
_entry.id   AF-A0A3S3YE46-F1
#
_cell.length_a   1.000
_cell.length_b   1.000
_cell.length_c   1.000
_cell.angle_alpha   90.00
_cell.angle_beta   90.00
_cell.angle_gamma   90.00
#
_symmetry.space_group_name_H-M   'P 1'
#
loop_
_entity.id
_entity.type
_entity.pdbx_description
1 polymer ?
#
loop_
_entity_poly.entity_id
_entity_poly.type
_entity_poly.pdbx_seq_one_letter_code
_entity_poly.pdbx_strand_id
1 'polypeptide(L)'
;GGGPAVANGALQQGTISLTSGAASVMSAVMTAYTVYALISVLVEILFACSESEQELQVRKALRSTDEIGTWCSTKILGKCVKRKTGYCMFNSPLARIMNEQARLQLNIPWGPPENPDCRGITLAQFQNLDMERVDLSEWTGMLAASGMLDMRSTNIESMTGVGSTLGRAQEDLYPRENAIDRNLNRLDRIDLDGLRNDAVNDFGMGVVQ
;
A
#
# COMPACT_ATOMS: atom_id res chain seq x y z
N GLY A 1 -23.56 16.28 -23.14
CA GLY A 1 -23.18 15.03 -22.47
C GLY A 1 -23.46 13.89 -23.41
N GLY A 2 -22.50 13.01 -23.63
CA GLY A 2 -22.58 11.87 -24.55
C GLY A 2 -21.41 11.88 -25.54
N GLY A 3 -20.28 11.29 -25.14
CA GLY A 3 -19.14 11.05 -26.03
C GLY A 3 -19.41 9.83 -26.93
N PRO A 4 -18.75 9.72 -28.11
CA PRO A 4 -18.95 8.56 -28.96
C PRO A 4 -18.27 7.33 -28.33
N ALA A 5 -19.05 6.27 -28.25
CA ALA A 5 -18.65 4.95 -27.78
C ALA A 5 -17.75 4.28 -28.83
N VAL A 6 -16.69 3.63 -28.34
CA VAL A 6 -15.83 2.75 -29.14
C VAL A 6 -16.39 1.34 -29.02
N ALA A 7 -16.99 0.83 -30.09
CA ALA A 7 -17.43 -0.55 -30.18
C ALA A 7 -16.76 -1.23 -31.39
N ASN A 8 -15.98 -2.27 -31.12
CA ASN A 8 -15.50 -3.28 -32.07
C ASN A 8 -14.66 -2.80 -33.28
N GLY A 9 -13.55 -2.10 -33.04
CA GLY A 9 -12.40 -2.09 -33.97
C GLY A 9 -12.64 -1.57 -35.40
N ALA A 10 -13.81 -1.02 -35.69
CA ALA A 10 -14.16 -0.44 -36.98
C ALA A 10 -14.39 1.07 -36.77
N LEU A 11 -13.58 1.89 -37.43
CA LEU A 11 -13.80 3.33 -37.51
C LEU A 11 -15.12 3.55 -38.26
N GLN A 12 -16.20 3.82 -37.53
CA GLN A 12 -17.50 4.10 -38.13
C GLN A 12 -17.45 5.49 -38.79
N GLN A 13 -17.35 5.53 -40.11
CA GLN A 13 -17.48 6.74 -40.90
C GLN A 13 -18.87 7.35 -40.70
N GLY A 14 -18.97 8.33 -39.82
CA GLY A 14 -20.11 9.25 -39.79
C GLY A 14 -20.03 10.16 -41.02
N THR A 15 -20.92 9.97 -41.98
CA THR A 15 -21.06 10.84 -43.15
C THR A 15 -21.68 12.18 -42.74
N ILE A 16 -20.84 13.18 -42.50
CA ILE A 16 -21.27 14.57 -42.29
C ILE A 16 -21.39 15.24 -43.67
N SER A 17 -22.62 15.42 -44.12
CA SER A 17 -22.99 16.17 -45.33
C SER A 17 -22.84 17.68 -45.08
N LEU A 18 -21.83 18.31 -45.68
CA LEU A 18 -21.64 19.76 -45.70
C LEU A 18 -21.52 20.25 -47.14
N THR A 19 -22.22 21.34 -47.46
CA THR A 19 -22.25 21.98 -48.78
C THR A 19 -20.86 22.51 -49.19
N SER A 20 -20.60 22.39 -50.49
CA SER A 20 -19.35 22.40 -51.29
C SER A 20 -18.15 23.33 -50.92
N GLY A 21 -18.24 24.22 -49.94
CA GLY A 21 -17.12 25.09 -49.51
C GLY A 21 -16.67 24.89 -48.06
N ALA A 22 -17.58 24.61 -47.15
CA ALA A 22 -17.25 24.38 -45.73
C ALA A 22 -16.80 22.93 -45.46
N ALA A 23 -17.16 22.00 -46.35
CA ALA A 23 -16.81 20.59 -46.25
C ALA A 23 -15.31 20.32 -46.46
N SER A 24 -14.64 21.12 -47.31
CA SER A 24 -13.22 20.90 -47.65
C SER A 24 -12.29 21.29 -46.51
N VAL A 25 -12.56 22.42 -45.84
CA VAL A 25 -11.73 22.92 -44.74
C VAL A 25 -11.91 22.05 -43.49
N MET A 26 -13.15 21.69 -43.16
CA MET A 26 -13.45 20.77 -42.06
C MET A 26 -12.87 19.37 -42.31
N SER A 27 -12.91 18.87 -43.55
CA SER A 27 -12.30 17.58 -43.93
C SER A 27 -10.77 17.61 -43.81
N ALA A 28 -10.10 18.69 -44.25
CA ALA A 28 -8.65 18.83 -44.16
C ALA A 28 -8.15 18.88 -42.71
N VAL A 29 -8.88 19.57 -41.83
CA VAL A 29 -8.58 19.59 -40.39
C VAL A 29 -8.77 18.20 -39.78
N MET A 30 -9.83 17.49 -40.17
CA MET A 30 -10.09 16.13 -39.68
C MET A 30 -9.03 15.12 -40.16
N THR A 31 -8.57 15.19 -41.41
CA THR A 31 -7.50 14.30 -41.91
C THR A 31 -6.14 14.62 -41.27
N ALA A 32 -5.84 15.89 -41.04
CA ALA A 32 -4.63 16.27 -40.31
C ALA A 32 -4.65 15.74 -38.86
N TYR A 33 -5.79 15.81 -38.19
CA TYR A 33 -5.96 15.27 -36.83
C TYR A 33 -5.82 13.75 -36.78
N THR A 34 -6.39 13.02 -37.76
CA THR A 34 -6.25 11.55 -37.79
C THR A 34 -4.83 11.11 -38.12
N VAL A 35 -4.12 11.81 -39.01
CA VAL A 35 -2.69 11.56 -39.27
C VAL A 35 -1.86 11.79 -37.99
N TYR A 36 -2.13 12.89 -37.28
CA TYR A 36 -1.49 13.16 -35.99
C TYR A 36 -1.77 12.06 -34.96
N ALA A 37 -3.03 11.63 -34.83
CA ALA A 37 -3.44 10.58 -33.90
C ALA A 37 -2.78 9.22 -34.23
N LEU A 38 -2.63 8.88 -35.51
CA LEU A 38 -1.94 7.65 -35.92
C LEU A 38 -0.45 7.70 -35.57
N ILE A 39 0.20 8.84 -35.79
CA ILE A 39 1.61 9.03 -35.44
C ILE A 39 1.80 8.93 -33.92
N SER A 40 0.92 9.55 -33.12
CA SER A 40 1.04 9.50 -31.65
C SER A 40 0.87 8.09 -31.10
N VAL A 41 -0.09 7.30 -31.62
CA VAL A 41 -0.28 5.90 -31.21
C VAL A 41 0.97 5.06 -31.52
N LEU A 42 1.59 5.27 -32.69
CA LEU A 42 2.81 4.55 -33.07
C LEU A 42 4.00 4.90 -32.15
N VAL A 43 4.11 6.16 -31.73
CA VAL A 43 5.14 6.59 -30.77
C VAL A 43 4.95 5.89 -29.42
N GLU A 44 3.73 5.81 -28.90
CA GLU A 44 3.44 5.11 -27.64
C GLU A 44 3.80 3.62 -27.69
N ILE A 45 3.58 2.96 -28.83
CA ILE A 45 3.93 1.55 -29.02
C ILE A 45 5.46 1.36 -29.08
N LEU A 46 6.18 2.26 -29.76
CA LEU A 46 7.64 2.17 -29.90
C LEU A 46 8.38 2.50 -28.60
N PHE A 47 7.79 3.36 -27.77
CA PHE A 47 8.28 3.69 -26.42
C PHE A 47 7.51 2.95 -25.33
N ALA A 48 6.83 1.85 -25.67
CA ALA A 48 6.10 1.06 -24.71
C ALA A 48 7.05 0.56 -23.61
N CYS A 49 6.68 0.83 -22.36
CA CYS A 49 7.36 0.27 -21.20
C CYS A 49 7.22 -1.26 -21.22
N SER A 50 8.28 -1.96 -20.83
CA SER A 50 8.25 -3.41 -20.65
C SER A 50 7.24 -3.80 -19.56
N GLU A 51 6.72 -5.03 -19.61
CA GLU A 51 5.75 -5.52 -18.62
C GLU A 51 6.27 -5.40 -17.18
N SER A 52 7.56 -5.67 -16.97
CA SER A 52 8.21 -5.50 -15.66
C SER A 52 8.34 -4.04 -15.21
N GLU A 53 8.45 -3.08 -16.14
CA GLU A 53 8.41 -1.65 -15.82
C GLU A 53 7.00 -1.18 -15.48
N GLN A 54 5.98 -1.76 -16.11
CA GLN A 54 4.58 -1.50 -15.75
C GLN A 54 4.26 -2.04 -14.35
N GLU A 55 4.69 -3.27 -14.04
CA GLU A 55 4.54 -3.83 -12.70
C GLU A 55 5.26 -2.97 -11.66
N LEU A 56 6.49 -2.53 -11.97
CA LEU A 56 7.25 -1.62 -11.12
C LEU A 56 6.47 -0.32 -10.87
N GLN A 57 5.83 0.25 -11.88
CA GLN A 57 5.03 1.47 -11.73
C GLN A 57 3.85 1.26 -10.77
N VAL A 58 3.15 0.13 -10.88
CA VAL A 58 2.04 -0.22 -9.99
C VAL A 58 2.53 -0.39 -8.56
N ARG A 59 3.61 -1.16 -8.35
CA ARG A 59 4.17 -1.40 -7.01
C ARG A 59 4.75 -0.12 -6.39
N LYS A 60 5.32 0.77 -7.20
CA LYS A 60 5.72 2.12 -6.76
C LYS A 60 4.54 2.93 -6.25
N ALA A 61 3.41 2.91 -6.97
CA ALA A 61 2.19 3.59 -6.51
C ALA A 61 1.67 3.01 -5.19
N LEU A 62 1.82 1.69 -4.99
CA LEU A 62 1.48 1.00 -3.74
C LEU A 62 2.51 1.17 -2.62
N ARG A 63 3.61 1.91 -2.85
CA ARG A 63 4.74 2.08 -1.92
C ARG A 63 5.33 0.76 -1.42
N SER A 64 5.29 -0.28 -2.25
CA SER A 64 5.83 -1.61 -1.93
C SER A 64 7.20 -1.86 -2.58
N THR A 65 7.88 -0.81 -3.02
CA THR A 65 9.20 -0.89 -3.68
C THR A 65 10.25 -0.05 -2.95
N ASP A 66 11.44 -0.60 -2.77
CA ASP A 66 12.60 0.14 -2.25
C ASP A 66 13.60 0.43 -3.37
N GLU A 67 14.20 1.62 -3.38
CA GLU A 67 15.18 2.06 -4.38
C GLU A 67 16.60 1.81 -3.89
N ILE A 68 17.31 0.89 -4.56
CA ILE A 68 18.66 0.50 -4.13
C ILE A 68 19.73 1.43 -4.71
N GLY A 69 19.52 1.88 -5.94
CA GLY A 69 20.41 2.86 -6.57
C GLY A 69 20.39 2.82 -8.09
N THR A 70 21.25 3.64 -8.69
CA THR A 70 21.31 3.85 -10.13
C THR A 70 22.67 3.43 -10.69
N TRP A 71 22.65 2.74 -11.82
CA TRP A 71 23.87 2.36 -12.54
C TRP A 71 23.81 2.75 -14.00
N CYS A 72 24.96 2.73 -14.66
CA CYS A 72 25.04 2.99 -16.08
C CYS A 72 24.94 1.68 -16.87
N SER A 73 23.78 1.42 -17.46
CA SER A 73 23.55 0.21 -18.25
C SER A 73 24.24 0.24 -19.62
N THR A 74 24.44 1.43 -20.20
CA THR A 74 25.10 1.56 -21.51
C THR A 74 26.07 2.73 -21.49
N LYS A 75 27.36 2.44 -21.69
CA LYS A 75 28.44 3.42 -21.82
C LYS A 75 28.91 3.46 -23.27
N ILE A 76 29.01 4.66 -23.84
CA ILE A 76 29.57 4.88 -25.19
C ILE A 76 30.65 5.97 -25.05
N LEU A 77 31.85 5.70 -25.56
CA LEU A 77 33.00 6.62 -25.49
C LEU A 77 33.30 7.13 -24.05
N GLY A 78 33.15 6.25 -23.06
CA GLY A 78 33.36 6.59 -21.64
C GLY A 78 32.25 7.42 -20.98
N LYS A 79 31.22 7.86 -21.72
CA LYS A 79 30.07 8.59 -21.18
C LYS A 79 28.85 7.68 -21.02
N CYS A 80 28.08 7.90 -19.96
CA CYS A 80 26.86 7.14 -19.70
C CYS A 80 25.70 7.63 -20.59
N VAL A 81 25.16 6.75 -21.42
CA VAL A 81 24.05 7.08 -22.33
C VAL A 81 22.71 6.61 -21.77
N LYS A 82 22.70 5.48 -21.06
CA LYS A 82 21.48 4.94 -20.43
C LYS A 82 21.75 4.61 -18.97
N ARG A 83 21.00 5.25 -18.07
CA ARG A 83 20.97 4.93 -16.64
C ARG A 83 19.77 4.04 -16.35
N LYS A 84 19.98 3.04 -15.50
CA LYS A 84 18.92 2.19 -14.96
C LYS A 84 18.95 2.29 -13.45
N THR A 85 17.79 2.14 -12.83
CA THR A 85 17.63 2.16 -11.38
C THR A 85 17.17 0.78 -10.92
N GLY A 86 17.78 0.30 -9.84
CA GLY A 86 17.50 -1.00 -9.25
C GLY A 86 16.48 -0.85 -8.14
N TYR A 87 15.49 -1.73 -8.16
CA TYR A 87 14.40 -1.72 -7.19
C TYR A 87 14.22 -3.11 -6.59
N CYS A 88 13.96 -3.18 -5.29
CA CYS A 88 13.43 -4.36 -4.65
C CYS A 88 11.91 -4.26 -4.54
N MET A 89 11.20 -5.23 -5.12
CA MET A 89 9.74 -5.28 -5.14
C MET A 89 9.23 -6.21 -4.05
N PHE A 90 8.45 -5.68 -3.11
CA PHE A 90 7.83 -6.45 -2.04
C PHE A 90 6.33 -6.64 -2.29
N ASN A 91 5.74 -7.62 -1.59
CA ASN A 91 4.31 -7.94 -1.71
C ASN A 91 3.40 -6.88 -1.06
N SER A 92 3.91 -6.10 -0.10
CA SER A 92 3.14 -5.07 0.59
C SER A 92 4.06 -3.93 1.07
N PRO A 93 3.52 -2.72 1.31
CA PRO A 93 4.28 -1.63 1.91
C PRO A 93 4.81 -1.99 3.30
N LEU A 94 4.04 -2.73 4.10
CA LEU A 94 4.50 -3.22 5.41
C LEU A 94 5.69 -4.17 5.28
N ALA A 95 5.66 -5.09 4.31
CA ALA A 95 6.76 -6.02 4.07
C ALA A 95 8.04 -5.29 3.63
N ARG A 96 7.91 -4.21 2.85
CA ARG A 96 9.03 -3.33 2.51
C ARG A 96 9.62 -2.69 3.76
N ILE A 97 8.81 -1.96 4.54
CA ILE A 97 9.24 -1.25 5.75
C ILE A 97 9.89 -2.22 6.74
N MET A 98 9.27 -3.37 6.99
CA MET A 98 9.82 -4.39 7.89
C MET A 98 11.18 -4.91 7.40
N ASN A 99 11.37 -5.15 6.10
CA ASN A 99 12.66 -5.58 5.58
C ASN A 99 13.72 -4.48 5.66
N GLU A 100 13.36 -3.22 5.40
CA GLU A 100 14.27 -2.09 5.56
C GLU A 100 14.76 -1.96 7.00
N GLN A 101 13.84 -1.93 7.97
CA GLN A 101 14.17 -1.84 9.39
C GLN A 101 14.97 -3.06 9.87
N ALA A 102 14.59 -4.26 9.44
CA ALA A 102 15.30 -5.47 9.83
C ALA A 102 16.72 -5.55 9.26
N ARG A 103 16.91 -5.15 8.00
CA ARG A 103 18.24 -5.13 7.36
C ARG A 103 19.17 -4.12 8.02
N LEU A 104 18.64 -2.98 8.47
CA LEU A 104 19.40 -1.99 9.26
C LEU A 104 19.91 -2.59 10.58
N GLN A 105 19.07 -3.32 11.31
CA GLN A 105 19.48 -3.95 12.58
C GLN A 105 20.42 -5.15 12.40
N LEU A 106 20.16 -5.99 11.39
CA LEU A 106 20.94 -7.20 11.10
C LEU A 106 22.19 -6.91 10.25
N ASN A 107 22.42 -5.65 9.88
CA ASN A 107 23.52 -5.18 9.05
C ASN A 107 23.64 -5.95 7.71
N ILE A 108 22.49 -6.21 7.06
CA ILE A 108 22.42 -6.94 5.79
C ILE A 108 22.43 -5.92 4.64
N PRO A 109 23.47 -5.88 3.80
CA PRO A 109 23.53 -4.95 2.68
C PRO A 109 22.55 -5.34 1.57
N TRP A 110 22.12 -4.35 0.79
CA TRP A 110 21.28 -4.55 -0.39
C TRP A 110 22.05 -5.04 -1.62
N GLY A 111 23.39 -5.07 -1.58
CA GLY A 111 24.19 -5.42 -2.75
C GLY A 111 24.23 -4.33 -3.82
N PRO A 112 24.80 -4.62 -5.02
CA PRO A 112 24.91 -3.65 -6.10
C PRO A 112 23.55 -3.36 -6.75
N PRO A 113 23.30 -2.13 -7.25
CA PRO A 113 22.04 -1.78 -7.90
C PRO A 113 21.67 -2.65 -9.11
N GLU A 114 22.68 -3.18 -9.81
CA GLU A 114 22.54 -4.05 -10.98
C GLU A 114 21.95 -5.43 -10.63
N ASN A 115 22.22 -5.92 -9.42
CA ASN A 115 21.74 -7.18 -8.91
C ASN A 115 21.56 -7.09 -7.38
N PRO A 116 20.48 -6.42 -6.93
CA PRO A 116 20.26 -6.21 -5.52
C PRO A 116 19.84 -7.52 -4.81
N ASP A 117 20.28 -7.70 -3.57
CA ASP A 117 19.80 -8.75 -2.69
C ASP A 117 18.44 -8.33 -2.11
N CYS A 118 17.36 -8.73 -2.79
CA CYS A 118 15.98 -8.45 -2.37
C CYS A 118 15.34 -9.57 -1.52
N ARG A 119 16.12 -10.50 -0.95
CA ARG A 119 15.56 -11.58 -0.14
C ARG A 119 14.83 -11.06 1.10
N GLY A 120 13.78 -11.76 1.52
CA GLY A 120 13.14 -11.52 2.80
C GLY A 120 14.02 -11.97 3.98
N ILE A 121 13.73 -11.46 5.17
CA ILE A 121 14.29 -11.96 6.42
C ILE A 121 13.73 -13.35 6.77
N THR A 122 14.59 -14.21 7.29
CA THR A 122 14.18 -15.54 7.79
C THR A 122 13.57 -15.44 9.19
N LEU A 123 12.84 -16.47 9.63
CA LEU A 123 12.25 -16.50 10.96
C LEU A 123 13.29 -16.40 12.09
N ALA A 124 14.43 -17.08 11.93
CA ALA A 124 15.53 -17.02 12.89
C ALA A 124 16.15 -15.61 12.98
N GLN A 125 16.23 -14.91 11.85
CA GLN A 125 16.67 -13.51 11.82
C GLN A 125 15.65 -12.58 12.47
N PHE A 126 14.36 -12.81 12.23
CA PHE A 126 13.28 -12.03 12.82
C PHE A 126 13.25 -12.12 14.35
N GLN A 127 13.56 -13.29 14.92
CA GLN A 127 13.64 -13.46 16.39
C GLN A 127 14.74 -12.63 17.05
N ASN A 128 15.79 -12.26 16.31
CA ASN A 128 16.88 -11.43 16.81
C ASN A 128 16.64 -9.93 16.61
N LEU A 129 15.48 -9.53 16.07
CA LEU A 129 15.13 -8.14 15.87
C LEU A 129 14.61 -7.51 17.16
N ASP A 130 15.10 -6.32 17.44
CA ASP A 130 14.61 -5.47 18.50
C ASP A 130 13.39 -4.68 17.99
N MET A 131 12.19 -5.14 18.36
CA MET A 131 10.92 -4.55 17.95
C MET A 131 10.68 -3.14 18.51
N GLU A 132 11.35 -2.76 19.61
CA GLU A 132 11.21 -1.42 20.19
C GLU A 132 11.86 -0.36 19.29
N ARG A 133 12.84 -0.78 18.48
CA ARG A 133 13.60 0.10 17.58
C ARG A 133 13.08 0.08 16.14
N VAL A 134 12.05 -0.72 15.86
CA VAL A 134 11.44 -0.78 14.52
C VAL A 134 10.50 0.40 14.33
N ASP A 135 10.80 1.26 13.34
CA ASP A 135 9.92 2.38 12.98
C ASP A 135 8.87 1.95 11.96
N LEU A 136 7.59 1.99 12.36
CA LEU A 136 6.41 1.73 11.52
C LEU A 136 5.57 2.98 11.25
N SER A 137 6.12 4.18 11.53
CA SER A 137 5.42 5.46 11.34
C SER A 137 4.89 5.62 9.92
N GLU A 138 5.65 5.23 8.90
CA GLU A 138 5.19 5.29 7.52
C GLU A 138 3.93 4.43 7.28
N TRP A 139 3.91 3.20 7.77
CA TRP A 139 2.78 2.30 7.62
C TRP A 139 1.53 2.86 8.34
N THR A 140 1.69 3.34 9.58
CA THR A 140 0.58 3.96 10.32
C THR A 140 0.08 5.23 9.64
N GLY A 141 0.96 6.04 9.06
CA GLY A 141 0.59 7.23 8.28
C GLY A 141 -0.19 6.86 7.02
N MET A 142 0.18 5.77 6.33
CA MET A 142 -0.59 5.26 5.19
C MET A 142 -1.98 4.78 5.60
N LEU A 143 -2.10 4.08 6.73
CA LEU A 143 -3.39 3.62 7.23
C LEU A 143 -4.29 4.77 7.71
N ALA A 144 -3.71 5.82 8.29
CA ALA A 144 -4.45 7.03 8.65
C ALA A 144 -4.93 7.76 7.39
N ALA A 145 -4.08 7.87 6.37
CA ALA A 145 -4.44 8.49 5.09
C ALA A 145 -5.52 7.70 4.32
N SER A 146 -5.56 6.38 4.44
CA SER A 146 -6.61 5.55 3.84
C SER A 146 -7.94 5.59 4.60
N GLY A 147 -8.00 6.27 5.76
CA GLY A 147 -9.18 6.28 6.62
C GLY A 147 -9.45 4.94 7.32
N MET A 148 -8.51 3.99 7.25
CA MET A 148 -8.62 2.69 7.93
C MET A 148 -8.31 2.80 9.42
N LEU A 149 -7.53 3.81 9.83
CA LEU A 149 -7.37 4.19 11.23
C LEU A 149 -8.28 5.38 11.54
N ASP A 150 -9.46 5.10 12.08
CA ASP A 150 -10.31 6.13 12.66
C ASP A 150 -9.86 6.43 14.10
N MET A 151 -9.04 7.46 14.25
CA MET A 151 -8.58 7.93 15.56
C MET A 151 -9.65 8.77 16.30
N ARG A 152 -10.84 8.98 15.72
CA ARG A 152 -11.87 9.87 16.29
C ARG A 152 -12.68 9.24 17.42
N SER A 153 -12.62 7.93 17.59
CA SER A 153 -13.33 7.22 18.65
C SER A 153 -12.32 6.48 19.55
N THR A 154 -11.80 7.19 20.55
CA THR A 154 -10.80 6.69 21.50
C THR A 154 -11.39 5.80 22.60
N ASN A 155 -12.63 5.36 22.48
CA ASN A 155 -13.24 4.50 23.48
C ASN A 155 -12.97 3.02 23.15
N ILE A 156 -12.82 2.20 24.20
CA ILE A 156 -12.48 0.78 24.06
C ILE A 156 -13.55 0.03 23.23
N GLU A 157 -14.81 0.47 23.31
CA GLU A 157 -15.94 -0.11 22.57
C GLU A 157 -15.84 0.12 21.05
N SER A 158 -15.47 1.32 20.62
CA SER A 158 -15.36 1.67 19.21
C SER A 158 -14.11 1.09 18.55
N MET A 159 -13.06 0.81 19.33
CA MET A 159 -11.82 0.21 18.80
C MET A 159 -11.80 -1.33 18.87
N THR A 160 -12.45 -1.93 19.88
CA THR A 160 -12.33 -3.38 20.14
C THR A 160 -13.67 -4.08 20.39
N GLY A 161 -14.75 -3.32 20.54
CA GLY A 161 -16.10 -3.81 20.80
C GLY A 161 -16.91 -4.06 19.54
N VAL A 162 -18.22 -4.17 19.70
CA VAL A 162 -19.21 -4.36 18.63
C VAL A 162 -19.23 -3.16 17.69
N GLY A 163 -18.90 -1.97 18.21
CA GLY A 163 -18.77 -0.74 17.43
C GLY A 163 -17.54 -0.68 16.50
N SER A 164 -16.57 -1.59 16.64
CA SER A 164 -15.37 -1.63 15.81
C SER A 164 -15.64 -2.11 14.38
N THR A 165 -14.75 -1.80 13.44
CA THR A 165 -14.86 -2.27 12.04
C THR A 165 -14.95 -3.79 11.93
N LEU A 166 -14.17 -4.50 12.73
CA LEU A 166 -14.21 -5.97 12.84
C LEU A 166 -15.46 -6.47 13.57
N GLY A 167 -15.96 -5.71 14.56
CA GLY A 167 -17.21 -6.02 15.26
C GLY A 167 -18.42 -5.97 14.33
N ARG A 168 -18.52 -4.90 13.52
CA ARG A 168 -19.59 -4.72 12.53
C ARG A 168 -19.53 -5.70 11.37
N ALA A 169 -18.33 -6.05 10.90
CA ALA A 169 -18.16 -7.00 9.79
C ALA A 169 -18.52 -8.45 10.18
N GLN A 170 -18.48 -8.79 11.47
CA GLN A 170 -18.70 -10.15 11.99
C GLN A 170 -20.04 -10.30 12.73
N GLU A 171 -20.85 -9.23 12.84
CA GLU A 171 -22.07 -9.18 13.67
C GLU A 171 -23.03 -10.35 13.36
N ASP A 172 -23.22 -10.67 12.08
CA ASP A 172 -24.13 -11.73 11.62
C ASP A 172 -23.62 -13.16 11.86
N LEU A 173 -22.30 -13.35 12.01
CA LEU A 173 -21.69 -14.67 12.10
C LEU A 173 -21.28 -15.03 13.54
N TYR A 174 -20.87 -14.02 14.32
CA TYR A 174 -20.50 -14.15 15.73
C TYR A 174 -20.89 -12.87 16.47
N PRO A 175 -22.09 -12.81 17.07
CA PRO A 175 -22.50 -11.67 17.87
C PRO A 175 -21.57 -11.55 19.07
N ARG A 176 -20.78 -10.46 19.12
CA ARG A 176 -19.86 -10.18 20.22
C ARG A 176 -20.52 -9.24 21.22
N GLU A 177 -20.40 -9.56 22.50
CA GLU A 177 -20.73 -8.62 23.58
C GLU A 177 -19.85 -7.37 23.50
N ASN A 178 -20.36 -6.27 24.07
CA ASN A 178 -19.62 -5.03 24.18
C ASN A 178 -18.32 -5.24 25.00
N ALA A 179 -17.30 -4.43 24.73
CA ALA A 179 -16.00 -4.56 25.36
C ALA A 179 -16.05 -4.39 26.89
N ILE A 180 -17.01 -3.65 27.43
CA ILE A 180 -17.20 -3.50 28.89
C ILE A 180 -17.74 -4.81 29.47
N ASP A 181 -18.85 -5.33 28.95
CA ASP A 181 -19.49 -6.58 29.40
C ASP A 181 -18.53 -7.76 29.33
N ARG A 182 -17.72 -7.86 28.27
CA ARG A 182 -16.67 -8.91 28.19
C ARG A 182 -15.64 -8.81 29.30
N ASN A 183 -15.25 -7.59 29.69
CA ASN A 183 -14.31 -7.39 30.79
C ASN A 183 -14.99 -7.67 32.14
N LEU A 184 -16.24 -7.25 32.33
CA LEU A 184 -17.02 -7.56 33.53
C LEU A 184 -17.24 -9.08 33.68
N ASN A 185 -17.60 -9.78 32.61
CA ASN A 185 -17.78 -11.24 32.61
C ASN A 185 -16.48 -12.01 32.93
N ARG A 186 -15.30 -11.46 32.62
CA ARG A 186 -14.02 -12.03 33.05
C ARG A 186 -13.75 -11.82 34.54
N LEU A 187 -14.23 -10.70 35.09
CA LEU A 187 -14.08 -10.35 36.49
C LEU A 187 -15.10 -11.10 37.38
N ASP A 188 -16.28 -11.43 36.86
CA ASP A 188 -17.33 -12.15 37.59
C ASP A 188 -16.90 -13.56 38.05
N ARG A 189 -15.92 -14.16 37.37
CA ARG A 189 -15.32 -15.45 37.77
C ARG A 189 -14.18 -15.34 38.77
N ILE A 190 -13.77 -14.12 39.11
CA ILE A 190 -12.66 -13.85 40.01
C ILE A 190 -13.26 -13.28 41.29
N ASP A 191 -13.08 -13.99 42.40
CA ASP A 191 -13.41 -13.46 43.73
C ASP A 191 -12.42 -12.35 44.11
N LEU A 192 -12.68 -11.15 43.61
CA LEU A 192 -11.91 -9.94 43.89
C LEU A 192 -11.93 -9.60 45.38
N ASP A 193 -12.99 -9.94 46.09
CA ASP A 193 -13.11 -9.71 47.52
C ASP A 193 -12.23 -10.68 48.32
N GLY A 194 -12.23 -11.95 47.95
CA GLY A 194 -11.28 -12.96 48.46
C GLY A 194 -9.83 -12.56 48.21
N LEU A 195 -9.46 -12.25 46.97
CA LEU A 195 -8.10 -11.80 46.63
C LEU A 195 -7.69 -10.51 47.37
N ARG A 196 -8.62 -9.55 47.52
CA ARG A 196 -8.37 -8.31 48.25
C ARG A 196 -8.13 -8.58 49.72
N ASN A 197 -8.95 -9.44 50.34
CA ASN A 197 -8.80 -9.80 51.74
C ASN A 197 -7.52 -10.60 51.98
N ASP A 198 -7.21 -11.56 51.11
CA ASP A 198 -5.96 -12.33 51.15
C ASP A 198 -4.75 -11.42 51.00
N ALA A 199 -4.77 -10.46 50.06
CA ALA A 199 -3.70 -9.47 49.92
C ALA A 199 -3.58 -8.55 51.13
N VAL A 200 -4.68 -8.10 51.74
CA VAL A 200 -4.65 -7.28 52.97
C VAL A 200 -4.03 -8.05 54.15
N ASN A 201 -4.37 -9.34 54.25
CA ASN A 201 -3.86 -10.22 55.30
C ASN A 201 -2.38 -10.59 55.06
N ASP A 202 -1.98 -10.80 53.81
CA ASP A 202 -0.61 -11.19 53.42
C ASP A 202 0.37 -10.01 53.46
N PHE A 203 -0.05 -8.81 53.03
CA PHE A 203 0.75 -7.59 53.12
C PHE A 203 0.70 -6.89 54.48
N GLY A 204 0.03 -7.49 55.47
CA GLY A 204 0.16 -7.07 56.88
C GLY A 204 -0.26 -5.63 57.16
N MET A 205 -1.24 -5.08 56.45
CA MET A 205 -1.89 -3.83 56.86
C MET A 205 -2.94 -4.15 57.93
N GLY A 206 -2.46 -4.70 59.06
CA GLY A 206 -3.22 -4.79 60.29
C GLY A 206 -3.59 -3.38 60.71
N VAL A 207 -4.87 -3.05 60.55
CA VAL A 207 -5.52 -1.87 61.10
C VAL A 207 -5.13 -1.77 62.57
N VAL A 208 -4.33 -0.76 62.88
CA VAL A 208 -3.97 -0.37 64.24
C VAL A 208 -5.27 0.03 64.93
N GLN A 209 -5.64 -0.71 65.97
CA GLN A 209 -6.74 -0.41 66.87
C GLN A 209 -6.42 0.79 67.76
#